data_AF-A0AAV5ZB75-F1
#
_entry.id   AF-A0AAV5ZB75-F1
#
_cell.length_a   1.000
_cell.length_b   1.000
_cell.length_c   1.000
_cell.angle_alpha   90.00
_cell.angle_beta   90.00
_cell.angle_gamma   90.00
#
_symmetry.space_group_name_H-M   'P 1'
#
loop_
_entity.id
_entity.type
_entity.pdbx_description
1 polymer ?
#
loop_
_entity_poly.entity_id
_entity_poly.type
_entity_poly.pdbx_seq_one_letter_code
_entity_poly.pdbx_strand_id
1 'polypeptide(L)'
;MELLPREEVALLLGSLTACGFLVLGILDVLWPPVSRRRASPRASSQAPAAAPAAAQPPAPPDLRLPPPPSALSVGLLLLERARAEIDLERRVTILTRAVAGLSRAVQTTPADTELAATLAAARALLWETWEKIALSRLAAAMPWGATALSAPPREPHVAALARPA
;
A
#
# COMPACT_ATOMS: atom_id res chain seq x y z
N MET A 1 14.27 43.70 10.99
CA MET A 1 14.76 42.61 10.11
C MET A 1 15.70 41.76 10.96
N GLU A 2 15.14 40.96 11.87
CA GLU A 2 15.91 40.07 12.73
C GLU A 2 16.52 38.97 11.87
N LEU A 3 17.84 38.91 11.80
CA LEU A 3 18.55 37.82 11.15
C LEU A 3 18.36 36.58 12.03
N LEU A 4 17.56 35.61 11.57
CA LEU A 4 17.43 34.33 12.25
C LEU A 4 18.83 33.71 12.43
N PRO A 5 19.14 33.19 13.63
CA PRO A 5 20.43 32.58 13.90
C PRO A 5 20.66 31.42 12.91
N ARG A 6 21.86 31.37 12.34
CA ARG A 6 22.27 30.45 11.27
C ARG A 6 21.98 28.97 11.60
N GLU A 7 21.94 28.65 12.88
CA GLU A 7 21.65 27.33 13.44
C GLU A 7 20.18 26.93 13.25
N GLU A 8 19.23 27.85 13.46
CA GLU A 8 17.81 27.61 13.21
C GLU A 8 17.54 27.43 11.72
N VAL A 9 18.23 28.20 10.86
CA VAL A 9 18.13 28.05 9.40
C VAL A 9 18.68 26.70 8.96
N ALA A 10 19.78 26.23 9.56
CA ALA A 10 20.35 24.91 9.26
C ALA A 10 19.45 23.76 9.73
N LEU A 11 18.81 23.90 10.89
CA LEU A 11 17.84 22.94 11.41
C LEU A 11 16.56 22.90 10.57
N LEU A 12 16.07 24.06 10.13
CA LEU A 12 14.93 24.16 9.22
C LEU A 12 15.24 23.56 7.85
N LEU A 13 16.42 23.83 7.28
CA LEU A 13 16.86 23.17 6.04
C LEU A 13 17.04 21.66 6.22
N GLY A 14 17.60 21.22 7.34
CA GLY A 14 17.82 19.80 7.64
C GLY A 14 16.49 19.04 7.77
N SER A 15 15.55 19.59 8.54
CA SER A 15 14.20 19.01 8.69
C SER A 15 13.41 19.04 7.37
N LEU A 16 13.52 20.11 6.58
CA LEU A 16 12.87 20.22 5.27
C LEU A 16 13.43 19.19 4.27
N THR A 17 14.75 19.03 4.22
CA THR A 17 15.40 18.05 3.34
C THR A 17 15.09 16.62 3.76
N ALA A 18 15.13 16.32 5.06
CA ALA A 18 14.72 15.01 5.59
C ALA A 18 13.24 14.69 5.26
N CYS A 19 12.36 15.68 5.43
CA CYS A 19 10.95 15.55 5.04
C CYS A 19 10.79 15.33 3.53
N GLY A 20 11.55 16.05 2.71
CA GLY A 20 11.59 15.85 1.26
C GLY A 20 12.01 14.43 0.86
N PHE A 21 13.08 13.90 1.44
CA PHE A 21 13.53 12.52 1.19
C PHE A 21 12.52 11.47 1.66
N LEU A 22 11.86 11.70 2.79
CA LEU A 22 10.79 10.84 3.28
C LEU A 22 9.63 10.79 2.27
N VAL A 23 9.20 11.95 1.78
CA VAL A 23 8.14 12.05 0.76
C VAL A 23 8.56 11.38 -0.54
N LEU A 24 9.79 11.61 -1.03
CA LEU A 24 10.34 10.94 -2.23
C LEU A 24 10.40 9.43 -2.06
N GLY A 25 10.86 8.92 -0.92
CA GLY A 25 10.93 7.48 -0.64
C GLY A 25 9.54 6.85 -0.59
N ILE A 26 8.56 7.52 0.02
CA ILE A 26 7.16 7.07 0.00
C ILE A 26 6.60 7.08 -1.42
N LEU A 27 6.92 8.10 -2.22
CA LEU A 27 6.48 8.19 -3.60
C LEU A 27 7.06 7.09 -4.48
N ASP A 28 8.33 6.71 -4.27
CA ASP A 28 9.01 5.63 -5.00
C ASP A 28 8.40 4.26 -4.67
N VAL A 29 7.97 4.06 -3.42
CA VAL A 29 7.22 2.87 -2.99
C VAL A 29 5.81 2.84 -3.57
N LEU A 30 5.13 3.99 -3.63
CA LEU A 30 3.76 4.08 -4.12
C LEU A 30 3.66 4.12 -5.66
N TRP A 31 4.72 4.58 -6.33
CA TRP A 31 4.82 4.75 -7.78
C TRP A 31 6.21 4.36 -8.27
N PRO A 32 6.53 3.06 -8.37
CA PRO A 32 7.83 2.64 -8.85
C PRO A 32 8.08 3.24 -10.24
N PRO A 33 9.25 3.85 -10.50
CA PRO A 33 9.58 4.39 -11.80
C PRO A 33 9.40 3.28 -12.81
N VAL A 34 8.59 3.56 -13.83
CA VAL A 34 8.26 2.63 -14.90
C VAL A 34 9.57 2.16 -15.50
N SER A 35 10.05 1.00 -15.05
CA SER A 35 11.17 0.32 -15.66
C SER A 35 10.79 0.15 -17.12
N ARG A 36 11.53 0.83 -18.01
CA ARG A 36 11.41 0.63 -19.46
C ARG A 36 11.49 -0.87 -19.69
N ARG A 37 10.33 -1.47 -19.98
CA ARG A 37 10.23 -2.86 -20.44
C ARG A 37 11.29 -3.05 -21.51
N ARG A 38 12.33 -3.83 -21.20
CA ARG A 38 13.09 -4.52 -22.24
C ARG A 38 12.06 -5.27 -23.07
N ALA A 39 11.90 -4.84 -24.31
CA ALA A 39 11.14 -5.57 -25.30
C ALA A 39 11.75 -6.97 -25.38
N SER A 40 11.02 -7.97 -24.88
CA SER A 40 11.31 -9.35 -25.16
C SER A 40 11.03 -9.57 -26.65
N PRO A 41 12.01 -10.02 -27.46
CA PRO A 41 11.77 -10.32 -28.86
C PRO A 41 10.92 -11.58 -28.89
N ARG A 42 9.61 -11.39 -29.08
CA ARG A 42 8.69 -12.48 -29.37
C ARG A 42 9.11 -13.05 -30.72
N ALA A 43 9.62 -14.28 -30.70
CA ALA A 43 9.96 -15.02 -31.91
C ALA A 43 8.76 -15.03 -32.86
N SER A 44 8.89 -14.35 -34.01
CA SER A 44 7.97 -14.51 -35.11
C SER A 44 8.27 -15.84 -35.78
N SER A 45 7.49 -16.86 -35.47
CA SER A 45 7.42 -18.03 -36.35
C SER A 45 6.85 -17.56 -37.67
N GLN A 46 7.66 -17.66 -38.72
CA GLN A 46 7.31 -17.38 -40.11
C GLN A 46 6.07 -18.21 -40.50
N ALA A 47 5.02 -17.55 -40.96
CA ALA A 47 3.94 -18.19 -41.70
C ALA A 47 4.34 -18.24 -43.19
N PRO A 48 4.24 -19.38 -43.89
CA PRO A 48 4.34 -19.38 -45.34
C PRO A 48 3.02 -18.92 -45.98
N ALA A 49 3.16 -18.31 -47.15
CA ALA A 49 2.15 -17.58 -47.88
C ALA A 49 1.09 -18.45 -48.58
N ALA A 50 -0.09 -17.84 -48.73
CA ALA A 50 -1.07 -17.94 -49.83
C ALA A 50 -1.80 -19.28 -50.13
N ALA A 51 -3.13 -19.27 -49.91
CA ALA A 51 -4.24 -19.57 -50.86
C ALA A 51 -5.50 -20.12 -50.12
N PRO A 52 -6.67 -20.21 -50.78
CA PRO A 52 -7.69 -19.19 -51.02
C PRO A 52 -8.93 -19.31 -50.09
N ALA A 53 -9.82 -18.32 -50.18
CA ALA A 53 -11.10 -18.15 -49.48
C ALA A 53 -11.79 -19.45 -48.96
N ALA A 54 -11.68 -19.67 -47.65
CA ALA A 54 -12.52 -20.62 -46.92
C ALA A 54 -13.60 -19.86 -46.16
N ALA A 55 -14.84 -20.35 -46.31
CA ALA A 55 -16.06 -19.77 -45.77
C ALA A 55 -15.92 -19.28 -44.33
N GLN A 56 -16.35 -18.03 -44.11
CA GLN A 56 -16.42 -17.39 -42.81
C GLN A 56 -17.31 -18.27 -41.89
N PRO A 57 -16.77 -18.84 -40.80
CA PRO A 57 -17.60 -19.59 -39.86
C PRO A 57 -18.61 -18.61 -39.24
N PRO A 58 -19.86 -19.05 -38.98
CA PRO A 58 -20.87 -18.18 -38.37
C PRO A 58 -20.31 -17.62 -37.06
N ALA A 59 -20.44 -16.30 -36.90
CA ALA A 59 -20.02 -15.60 -35.70
C ALA A 59 -20.62 -16.33 -34.47
N PRO A 60 -19.82 -16.66 -33.46
CA PRO A 60 -20.36 -17.27 -32.25
C PRO A 60 -21.43 -16.32 -31.67
N PRO A 61 -22.56 -16.86 -31.17
CA PRO A 61 -23.61 -16.03 -30.60
C PRO A 61 -23.01 -15.12 -29.53
N ASP A 62 -23.44 -13.85 -29.49
CA ASP A 62 -23.04 -12.85 -28.52
C ASP A 62 -23.12 -13.43 -27.09
N LEU A 63 -22.03 -14.03 -26.64
CA LEU A 63 -21.84 -14.41 -25.25
C LEU A 63 -21.69 -13.07 -24.54
N ARG A 64 -22.82 -12.51 -24.10
CA ARG A 64 -22.85 -11.38 -23.18
C ARG A 64 -22.02 -11.78 -21.97
N LEU A 65 -20.74 -11.37 -21.97
CA LEU A 65 -19.91 -11.52 -20.79
C LEU A 65 -20.62 -10.83 -19.63
N PRO A 66 -20.66 -11.45 -18.44
CA PRO A 66 -21.18 -10.77 -17.26
C PRO A 66 -20.43 -9.43 -17.10
N PRO A 67 -21.13 -8.36 -16.67
CA PRO A 67 -20.50 -7.08 -16.50
C PRO A 67 -19.29 -7.22 -15.57
N PRO A 68 -18.17 -6.51 -15.86
CA PRO A 68 -17.00 -6.59 -15.01
C PRO A 68 -17.38 -6.20 -13.57
N PRO A 69 -16.82 -6.89 -12.56
CA PRO A 69 -17.17 -6.62 -11.17
C PRO A 69 -16.79 -5.18 -10.80
N SER A 70 -17.65 -4.52 -10.03
CA SER A 70 -17.43 -3.13 -9.63
C SER A 70 -16.18 -3.01 -8.74
N ALA A 71 -15.48 -1.87 -8.81
CA ALA A 71 -14.29 -1.62 -7.99
C ALA A 71 -14.57 -1.75 -6.48
N LEU A 72 -15.79 -1.40 -6.06
CA LEU A 72 -16.28 -1.60 -4.69
C LEU A 72 -16.35 -3.08 -4.35
N SER A 73 -17.03 -3.89 -5.17
CA SER A 73 -17.20 -5.33 -4.91
C SER A 73 -15.86 -6.07 -4.83
N VAL A 74 -14.94 -5.75 -5.74
CA VAL A 74 -13.57 -6.28 -5.71
C VAL A 74 -12.83 -5.79 -4.47
N GLY A 75 -12.96 -4.51 -4.11
CA GLY A 75 -12.34 -3.92 -2.93
C GLY A 75 -12.77 -4.60 -1.63
N LEU A 76 -14.06 -4.84 -1.44
CA LEU A 76 -14.61 -5.54 -0.27
C LEU A 76 -14.16 -7.00 -0.23
N LEU A 77 -14.19 -7.72 -1.35
CA LEU A 77 -13.73 -9.10 -1.42
C LEU A 77 -12.24 -9.20 -1.06
N LEU A 78 -11.41 -8.30 -1.58
CA LEU A 78 -9.99 -8.24 -1.23
C LEU A 78 -9.78 -7.91 0.25
N LEU A 79 -10.61 -7.06 0.85
CA LEU A 79 -10.54 -6.76 2.27
C LEU A 79 -10.85 -8.01 3.12
N GLU A 80 -11.89 -8.76 2.79
CA GLU A 80 -12.19 -10.04 3.47
C GLU A 80 -11.07 -11.05 3.28
N ARG A 81 -10.55 -11.18 2.05
CA ARG A 81 -9.39 -12.04 1.77
C ARG A 81 -8.18 -11.66 2.60
N ALA A 82 -7.89 -10.36 2.73
CA ALA A 82 -6.77 -9.88 3.52
C ALA A 82 -6.92 -10.19 5.01
N ARG A 83 -8.15 -10.21 5.56
CA ARG A 83 -8.37 -10.59 6.96
C ARG A 83 -8.06 -12.06 7.23
N ALA A 84 -8.30 -12.92 6.25
CA ALA A 84 -7.97 -14.35 6.32
C ALA A 84 -6.50 -14.65 5.97
N GLU A 85 -5.74 -13.66 5.48
CA GLU A 85 -4.35 -13.87 5.05
C GLU A 85 -3.39 -13.88 6.26
N ILE A 86 -2.58 -14.93 6.35
CA ILE A 86 -1.65 -15.17 7.45
C ILE A 86 -0.30 -14.53 7.16
N ASP A 87 0.16 -14.61 5.91
CA ASP A 87 1.41 -13.98 5.48
C ASP A 87 1.25 -12.47 5.45
N LEU A 88 2.01 -11.77 6.31
CA LEU A 88 1.91 -10.32 6.47
C LEU A 88 2.29 -9.57 5.20
N GLU A 89 3.30 -10.00 4.44
CA GLU A 89 3.72 -9.30 3.22
C GLU A 89 2.69 -9.45 2.10
N ARG A 90 2.11 -10.65 2.00
CA ARG A 90 1.00 -10.92 1.08
C ARG A 90 -0.25 -10.16 1.48
N ARG A 91 -0.55 -10.09 2.77
CA ARG A 91 -1.66 -9.32 3.33
C ARG A 91 -1.55 -7.84 3.01
N VAL A 92 -0.35 -7.23 3.13
CA VAL A 92 -0.09 -5.84 2.68
C VAL A 92 -0.44 -5.67 1.21
N THR A 93 0.03 -6.57 0.35
CA THR A 93 -0.23 -6.48 -1.10
C THR A 93 -1.72 -6.51 -1.43
N ILE A 94 -2.48 -7.37 -0.76
CA ILE A 94 -3.93 -7.49 -0.93
C ILE A 94 -4.63 -6.23 -0.41
N LEU A 95 -4.26 -5.75 0.79
CA LEU A 95 -4.83 -4.55 1.41
C LEU A 95 -4.60 -3.28 0.60
N THR A 96 -3.40 -3.08 0.05
CA THR A 96 -3.10 -1.92 -0.79
C THR A 96 -4.04 -1.85 -1.99
N ARG A 97 -4.33 -3.00 -2.62
CA ARG A 97 -5.30 -3.09 -3.73
C ARG A 97 -6.74 -2.87 -3.26
N ALA A 98 -7.11 -3.42 -2.10
CA ALA A 98 -8.44 -3.21 -1.50
C ALA A 98 -8.69 -1.72 -1.20
N VAL A 99 -7.73 -1.05 -0.55
CA VAL A 99 -7.78 0.38 -0.22
C VAL A 99 -7.88 1.24 -1.49
N ALA A 100 -7.15 0.89 -2.56
CA ALA A 100 -7.25 1.61 -3.83
C ALA A 100 -8.65 1.46 -4.47
N GLY A 101 -9.23 0.26 -4.45
CA GLY A 101 -10.58 0.01 -4.95
C GLY A 101 -11.65 0.77 -4.15
N LEU A 102 -11.57 0.70 -2.82
CA LEU A 102 -12.48 1.40 -1.90
C LEU A 102 -12.33 2.92 -1.98
N SER A 103 -11.11 3.45 -2.15
CA SER A 103 -10.89 4.89 -2.32
C SER A 103 -11.57 5.42 -3.59
N ARG A 104 -11.52 4.66 -4.69
CA ARG A 104 -12.25 5.02 -5.92
C ARG A 104 -13.76 4.98 -5.71
N ALA A 105 -14.27 4.01 -4.95
CA ALA A 105 -15.69 3.92 -4.64
C ALA A 105 -16.18 5.10 -3.79
N VAL A 106 -15.41 5.53 -2.79
CA VAL A 106 -15.72 6.74 -2.00
C VAL A 106 -15.73 7.99 -2.88
N GLN A 107 -14.80 8.10 -3.84
CA GLN A 107 -14.78 9.22 -4.79
C GLN A 107 -16.03 9.26 -5.67
N THR A 108 -16.58 8.11 -6.06
CA THR A 108 -17.82 8.03 -6.84
C THR A 108 -19.09 8.22 -6.00
N THR A 109 -19.01 8.00 -4.69
CA THR A 109 -20.16 8.09 -3.78
C THR A 109 -19.74 8.70 -2.44
N PRO A 110 -19.50 10.03 -2.40
CA PRO A 110 -18.90 10.69 -1.22
C PRO A 110 -19.87 10.84 -0.04
N ALA A 111 -21.18 10.69 -0.27
CA ALA A 111 -22.19 10.77 0.79
C ALA A 111 -22.30 9.48 1.63
N ASP A 112 -21.67 8.39 1.19
CA ASP A 112 -21.72 7.11 1.88
C ASP A 112 -20.72 7.07 3.04
N THR A 113 -21.23 7.31 4.25
CA THR A 113 -20.45 7.33 5.48
C THR A 113 -19.98 5.94 5.90
N GLU A 114 -20.74 4.88 5.60
CA GLU A 114 -20.35 3.50 5.91
C GLU A 114 -19.17 3.05 5.04
N LEU A 115 -19.19 3.40 3.76
CA LEU A 115 -18.09 3.15 2.86
C LEU A 115 -16.83 3.93 3.27
N ALA A 116 -16.98 5.18 3.71
CA ALA A 116 -15.89 5.98 4.25
C ALA A 116 -15.29 5.35 5.53
N ALA A 117 -16.14 4.85 6.44
CA ALA A 117 -15.70 4.13 7.64
C ALA A 117 -14.98 2.82 7.30
N THR A 118 -15.50 2.08 6.31
CA THR A 118 -14.88 0.84 5.82
C THR A 118 -13.49 1.10 5.24
N LEU A 119 -13.33 2.17 4.46
CA LEU A 119 -12.03 2.60 3.94
C LEU A 119 -11.07 3.00 5.06
N ALA A 120 -11.54 3.72 6.09
CA ALA A 120 -10.74 4.08 7.25
C ALA A 120 -10.25 2.83 8.01
N ALA A 121 -11.14 1.86 8.25
CA ALA A 121 -10.79 0.59 8.89
C ALA A 121 -9.78 -0.21 8.05
N ALA A 122 -9.94 -0.24 6.72
CA ALA A 122 -8.98 -0.90 5.83
C ALA A 122 -7.58 -0.24 5.89
N ARG A 123 -7.50 1.09 5.99
CA ARG A 123 -6.24 1.83 6.15
C ARG A 123 -5.59 1.57 7.51
N ALA A 124 -6.38 1.54 8.58
CA ALA A 124 -5.88 1.21 9.92
C ALA A 124 -5.29 -0.21 9.96
N LEU A 125 -5.99 -1.18 9.36
CA LEU A 125 -5.52 -2.56 9.28
C LEU A 125 -4.24 -2.69 8.41
N LEU A 126 -4.13 -1.91 7.34
CA LEU A 126 -2.88 -1.82 6.55
C LEU A 126 -1.73 -1.27 7.40
N TRP A 127 -1.97 -0.22 8.18
CA TRP A 127 -0.96 0.36 9.09
C TRP A 127 -0.50 -0.66 10.15
N GLU A 128 -1.44 -1.31 10.83
CA GLU A 128 -1.14 -2.36 11.83
C GLU A 128 -0.31 -3.50 11.23
N THR A 129 -0.60 -3.89 9.98
CA THR A 129 0.16 -4.93 9.29
C THR A 129 1.60 -4.49 9.01
N TRP A 130 1.79 -3.24 8.56
CA TRP A 130 3.13 -2.66 8.37
C TRP A 130 3.91 -2.57 9.66
N GLU A 131 3.27 -2.14 10.76
CA GLU A 131 3.88 -2.05 12.08
C GLU A 131 4.39 -3.42 12.54
N LYS A 132 3.58 -4.48 12.42
CA LYS A 132 4.00 -5.85 12.74
C LYS A 132 5.21 -6.30 11.92
N ILE A 133 5.22 -6.03 10.61
CA ILE A 133 6.37 -6.36 9.76
C ILE A 133 7.60 -5.59 10.23
N ALA A 134 7.49 -4.29 10.46
CA ALA A 134 8.60 -3.44 10.90
C ALA A 134 9.18 -3.93 12.24
N LEU A 135 8.32 -4.22 13.23
CA LEU A 135 8.74 -4.75 14.53
C LEU A 135 9.39 -6.12 14.41
N SER A 136 8.87 -7.02 13.57
CA SER A 136 9.47 -8.33 13.36
C SER A 136 10.88 -8.23 12.75
N ARG A 137 11.07 -7.35 11.76
CA ARG A 137 12.37 -7.09 11.14
C ARG A 137 13.33 -6.43 12.12
N LEU A 138 12.84 -5.49 12.93
CA LEU A 138 13.63 -4.83 13.97
C LEU A 138 14.11 -5.83 15.03
N ALA A 139 13.23 -6.72 15.49
CA ALA A 139 13.57 -7.77 16.44
C ALA A 139 14.59 -8.78 15.86
N ALA A 140 14.45 -9.13 14.58
CA ALA A 140 15.42 -9.99 13.89
C ALA A 140 16.80 -9.33 13.75
N ALA A 141 16.85 -8.02 13.48
CA ALA A 141 18.10 -7.26 13.38
C ALA A 141 18.76 -6.99 14.74
N MET A 142 17.97 -6.91 15.82
CA MET A 142 18.44 -6.64 17.18
C MET A 142 17.98 -7.74 18.15
N PRO A 143 18.66 -8.90 18.17
CA PRO A 143 18.24 -10.05 18.96
C PRO A 143 18.20 -9.78 20.47
N TRP A 144 19.03 -8.86 20.97
CA TRP A 144 19.02 -8.44 22.39
C TRP A 144 17.88 -7.47 22.75
N GLY A 145 17.20 -6.91 21.74
CA GLY A 145 16.09 -5.96 21.90
C GLY A 145 14.70 -6.59 21.84
N ALA A 146 14.59 -7.88 21.47
CA ALA A 146 13.31 -8.57 21.35
C ALA A 146 12.53 -8.62 22.69
N THR A 147 13.23 -8.80 23.81
CA THR A 147 12.64 -8.72 25.16
C THR A 147 12.21 -7.30 25.55
N ALA A 148 12.87 -6.27 25.03
CA ALA A 148 12.53 -4.87 25.28
C ALA A 148 11.34 -4.40 24.42
N LEU A 149 11.24 -4.87 23.17
CA LEU A 149 10.14 -4.56 22.25
C LEU A 149 8.84 -5.33 22.60
N SER A 150 8.96 -6.47 23.28
CA SER A 150 7.82 -7.27 23.74
C SER A 150 7.37 -6.92 25.16
N ALA A 151 8.05 -5.98 25.84
CA ALA A 151 7.67 -5.53 27.17
C ALA A 151 6.44 -4.61 27.09
N PRO A 152 5.43 -4.78 27.97
CA PRO A 152 4.33 -3.83 28.05
C PRO A 152 4.89 -2.43 28.34
N PRO A 153 4.25 -1.36 27.83
CA PRO A 153 4.70 0.01 28.06
C PRO A 153 4.85 0.21 29.56
N ARG A 154 6.09 0.48 30.00
CA ARG A 154 6.33 0.85 31.40
C ARG A 154 5.54 2.13 31.65
N GLU A 155 4.57 2.05 32.55
CA GLU A 155 3.83 3.22 33.00
C GLU A 155 4.84 4.33 33.33
N PRO A 156 4.61 5.57 32.84
CA PRO A 156 5.56 6.63 33.06
C PRO A 156 5.72 6.81 34.56
N HIS A 157 6.98 6.93 34.96
CA HIS A 157 7.47 7.10 36.33
C HIS A 157 7.04 8.46 36.93
N VAL A 158 5.79 8.86 36.75
CA VAL A 158 5.19 10.09 37.28
C VAL A 158 4.94 9.95 38.79
N ALA A 159 4.83 8.71 39.29
CA ALA A 159 4.65 8.44 40.71
C ALA A 159 5.91 8.75 41.57
N ALA A 160 7.11 8.83 40.98
CA ALA A 160 8.34 9.10 41.74
C ALA A 160 8.60 10.60 41.99
N LEU A 161 7.91 11.49 41.27
CA LEU A 161 8.01 12.94 41.45
C LEU A 161 6.96 13.51 42.42
N ALA A 162 6.07 12.67 42.97
CA ALA A 162 4.98 13.07 43.86
C ALA A 162 5.27 12.79 45.35
N ARG A 163 6.54 12.72 45.78
CA ARG A 163 6.88 12.82 47.21
C ARG A 163 7.09 14.29 47.59
N PRO A 164 6.22 14.91 48.41
CA PRO A 164 6.61 16.10 49.13
C PRO A 164 7.69 15.73 50.17
N ALA A 165 8.67 16.61 50.32
CA ALA A 165 9.66 16.59 51.40
C ALA A 165 9.01 16.90 52.76
#